data_AF-A0A832DSS1-F1
#
_entry.id   AF-A0A832DSS1-F1
#
_cell.length_a   1.000
_cell.length_b   1.000
_cell.length_c   1.000
_cell.angle_alpha   90.00
_cell.angle_beta   90.00
_cell.angle_gamma   90.00
#
_symmetry.space_group_name_H-M   'P 1'
#
loop_
_entity.id
_entity.type
_entity.pdbx_description
1 polymer ?
#
loop_
_entity_poly.entity_id
_entity_poly.type
_entity_poly.pdbx_seq_one_letter_code
_entity_poly.pdbx_strand_id
1 'polypeptide(L)'
;MVAVVLFIALFLAVLVLLVVVGYLFSPRRPSETKERRFEAGGPPYGPVQRRLLMQYFGYVYLVTVVEAAVGLALVAVLTADAGRAALAPLAAALVVAIAAVVAVVWRYFKLLADVRRWG
;
A
#
# COMPACT_ATOMS: atom_id res chain seq x y z
N MET A 1 10.24 16.51 -20.11
CA MET A 1 11.09 15.46 -19.52
C MET A 1 12.13 16.02 -18.56
N VAL A 2 12.97 16.97 -18.98
CA VAL A 2 13.97 17.62 -18.09
C VAL A 2 13.35 18.20 -16.82
N ALA A 3 12.23 18.93 -16.92
CA ALA A 3 11.54 19.50 -15.75
C ALA A 3 11.05 18.44 -14.74
N VAL A 4 10.58 17.28 -15.22
CA VAL A 4 10.13 16.17 -14.36
C VAL A 4 11.33 15.56 -13.62
N VAL A 5 12.43 15.34 -14.33
CA VAL A 5 13.67 14.82 -13.74
C VAL A 5 14.21 15.79 -12.68
N LEU A 6 14.23 17.09 -12.99
CA LEU A 6 14.66 18.13 -12.05
C LEU A 6 13.75 18.17 -10.81
N PHE A 7 12.43 18.07 -11.00
CA PHE A 7 11.48 18.02 -9.89
C PHE A 7 11.75 16.82 -8.98
N ILE A 8 11.90 15.61 -9.55
CA ILE A 8 12.17 14.39 -8.79
C ILE A 8 13.50 14.52 -8.03
N ALA A 9 14.55 15.00 -8.70
CA ALA A 9 15.86 15.17 -8.09
C ALA A 9 15.82 16.17 -6.92
N LEU A 10 15.18 17.33 -7.10
CA LEU A 10 15.03 18.33 -6.05
C LEU A 10 14.19 17.81 -4.89
N PHE A 11 13.09 17.12 -5.18
CA PHE A 11 12.23 16.52 -4.16
C PHE A 11 13.00 15.52 -3.28
N LEU A 12 13.73 14.59 -3.90
CA LEU A 12 14.58 13.64 -3.16
C LEU A 12 15.67 14.35 -2.38
N ALA A 13 16.32 15.37 -2.96
CA ALA A 13 17.34 16.16 -2.27
C ALA A 13 16.77 16.85 -1.02
N VAL A 14 15.56 17.41 -1.10
CA VAL A 14 14.87 18.03 0.04
C VAL A 14 14.54 16.99 1.12
N LEU A 15 14.08 15.80 0.75
CA LEU A 15 13.81 14.73 1.72
C LEU A 15 15.07 14.29 2.46
N VAL A 16 16.19 14.12 1.75
CA VAL A 16 17.49 13.81 2.35
C VAL A 16 17.95 14.95 3.25
N LEU A 17 17.85 16.20 2.79
CA LEU A 17 18.22 17.37 3.56
C LEU A 17 17.44 17.46 4.87
N LEU A 18 16.14 17.14 4.86
CA LEU A 18 15.30 17.14 6.06
C LEU A 18 15.81 16.16 7.12
N VAL A 19 16.23 14.96 6.70
CA VAL A 19 16.83 13.96 7.59
C VAL A 19 18.19 14.44 8.10
N VAL A 20 19.06 14.95 7.23
CA VAL A 20 20.40 15.44 7.58
C VAL A 20 20.35 16.60 8.56
N VAL A 21 19.49 17.59 8.31
CA VAL A 21 19.24 18.72 9.21
C VAL A 21 18.76 18.19 10.56
N GLY A 22 17.82 17.23 10.57
CA GLY A 22 17.40 16.54 11.79
C GLY A 22 18.59 15.98 12.58
N TYR A 23 19.49 15.24 11.94
CA TYR A 23 20.66 14.66 12.61
C TYR A 23 21.71 15.69 13.06
N LEU A 24 21.87 16.79 12.33
CA LEU A 24 22.89 17.81 12.61
C LEU A 24 22.49 18.70 13.79
N PHE A 25 21.21 19.06 13.88
CA PHE A 25 20.71 19.98 14.90
C PHE A 25 20.04 19.30 16.10
N SER A 26 19.73 17.99 16.03
CA SER A 26 19.12 17.28 17.17
C SER A 26 20.11 17.05 18.33
N PRO A 27 19.71 17.31 19.59
CA PRO A 27 20.51 17.01 20.76
C PRO A 27 20.80 15.50 20.87
N ARG A 28 22.08 15.11 20.87
CA ARG A 28 22.49 13.72 21.03
C ARG A 28 22.69 13.40 22.51
N ARG A 29 21.71 12.72 23.11
CA ARG A 29 21.78 12.22 24.49
C ARG A 29 21.38 10.74 24.54
N PRO A 30 22.18 9.83 23.95
CA PRO A 30 21.94 8.39 24.04
C PRO A 30 22.04 7.95 25.50
N SER A 31 21.18 7.04 25.89
CA SER A 31 21.23 6.39 27.20
C SER A 31 20.63 5.01 27.07
N GLU A 32 21.09 4.08 27.91
CA GLU A 32 20.61 2.69 27.90
C GLU A 32 19.08 2.62 28.02
N THR A 33 18.47 3.49 28.84
CA THR A 33 17.02 3.58 28.98
C THR A 33 16.30 4.00 27.70
N LYS A 34 16.90 4.86 26.86
CA LYS A 34 16.32 5.33 25.60
C LYS A 34 16.49 4.33 24.45
N GLU A 35 17.47 3.44 24.56
CA GLU A 35 17.74 2.40 23.58
C GLU A 35 16.89 1.15 23.80
N ARG A 36 16.38 0.96 25.03
CA ARG A 36 15.44 -0.11 25.37
C ARG A 36 14.07 0.16 24.74
N ARG A 37 13.35 -0.91 24.38
CA ARG A 37 11.95 -0.82 23.93
C ARG A 37 11.09 -0.30 25.07
N PHE A 38 10.09 0.52 24.73
CA PHE A 38 9.10 0.96 25.68
C PHE A 38 8.24 -0.24 26.12
N GLU A 39 8.14 -0.43 27.44
CA GLU A 39 7.34 -1.46 28.09
C GLU A 39 6.54 -0.86 29.24
N ALA A 40 5.46 -1.52 29.68
CA ALA A 40 4.59 -1.05 30.77
C ALA A 40 5.19 -1.24 32.18
N GLY A 41 6.53 -1.25 32.31
CA GLY A 41 7.24 -1.43 33.58
C GLY A 41 7.70 -2.87 33.90
N GLY A 42 7.22 -3.86 33.15
CA GLY A 42 7.73 -5.24 33.22
C GLY A 42 8.85 -5.51 32.22
N PRO A 43 9.73 -6.50 32.46
CA PRO A 43 10.61 -7.00 31.41
C PRO A 43 9.77 -7.60 30.27
N PRO A 44 10.20 -7.44 29.01
CA PRO A 44 9.48 -8.00 27.86
C PRO A 44 9.36 -9.52 28.01
N TYR A 45 8.14 -10.02 27.93
CA TYR A 45 7.85 -11.45 28.09
C TYR A 45 6.92 -11.96 27.00
N GLY A 46 7.18 -13.17 26.52
CA GLY A 46 6.38 -13.87 25.53
C GLY A 46 6.90 -13.76 24.09
N PRO A 47 6.18 -14.38 23.13
CA PRO A 47 6.58 -14.41 21.73
C PRO A 47 6.48 -13.01 21.10
N VAL A 48 7.54 -12.64 20.37
CA VAL A 48 7.60 -11.36 19.62
C VAL A 48 6.56 -11.32 18.50
N GLN A 49 6.21 -12.48 17.94
CA GLN A 49 5.25 -12.59 16.85
C GLN A 49 3.83 -12.71 17.38
N ARG A 50 2.94 -11.86 16.88
CA ARG A 50 1.49 -11.94 17.08
C ARG A 50 0.86 -12.67 15.89
N ARG A 51 -0.28 -13.33 16.13
CA ARG A 51 -1.07 -13.92 15.04
C ARG A 51 -1.74 -12.79 14.25
N LEU A 52 -1.44 -12.69 12.97
CA LEU A 52 -2.15 -11.80 12.07
C LEU A 52 -3.53 -12.40 11.77
N LEU A 53 -4.60 -11.68 12.11
CA LEU A 53 -5.95 -12.12 11.78
C LEU A 53 -6.13 -12.14 10.25
N MET A 54 -6.78 -13.18 9.73
CA MET A 54 -7.01 -13.35 8.28
C MET A 54 -7.78 -12.18 7.65
N GLN A 55 -8.53 -11.42 8.46
CA GLN A 55 -9.22 -10.19 8.03
C GLN A 55 -8.26 -9.16 7.38
N TYR A 56 -7.00 -9.10 7.82
CA TYR A 56 -6.03 -8.15 7.27
C TYR A 56 -5.63 -8.47 5.83
N PHE A 57 -5.66 -9.74 5.43
CA PHE A 57 -5.42 -10.12 4.03
C PHE A 57 -6.51 -9.58 3.11
N GLY A 58 -7.77 -9.55 3.55
CA GLY A 58 -8.87 -8.99 2.78
C GLY A 58 -8.64 -7.52 2.42
N TYR A 59 -8.14 -6.72 3.37
CA TYR A 59 -7.80 -5.31 3.12
C TYR A 59 -6.63 -5.15 2.14
N VAL A 60 -5.59 -5.98 2.24
CA VAL A 60 -4.46 -5.95 1.31
C VAL A 60 -4.93 -6.24 -0.12
N TYR A 61 -5.74 -7.28 -0.30
CA TYR A 61 -6.29 -7.62 -1.62
C TYR A 61 -7.22 -6.52 -2.15
N LEU A 62 -8.11 -5.98 -1.31
CA LEU A 62 -8.99 -4.90 -1.70
C LEU A 62 -8.20 -3.68 -2.21
N VAL A 63 -7.23 -3.20 -1.43
CA VAL A 63 -6.39 -2.05 -1.80
C VAL A 63 -5.65 -2.33 -3.10
N THR A 64 -4.99 -3.48 -3.21
CA THR A 64 -4.20 -3.85 -4.40
C THR A 64 -5.05 -3.80 -5.67
N VAL A 65 -6.27 -4.35 -5.60
CA VAL A 65 -7.13 -4.42 -6.79
C VAL A 65 -7.75 -3.05 -7.10
N VAL A 66 -8.13 -2.27 -6.09
CA VAL A 66 -8.64 -0.90 -6.29
C VAL A 66 -7.57 0.00 -6.90
N GLU A 67 -6.33 -0.04 -6.39
CA GLU A 67 -5.21 0.73 -6.94
C GLU A 67 -4.95 0.37 -8.41
N ALA A 68 -4.94 -0.92 -8.75
CA ALA A 68 -4.78 -1.37 -10.13
C ALA A 68 -5.91 -0.87 -11.04
N ALA A 69 -7.16 -0.94 -10.58
CA ALA A 69 -8.32 -0.48 -11.35
C ALA A 69 -8.28 1.05 -11.58
N VAL A 70 -7.93 1.83 -10.56
CA VAL A 70 -7.76 3.29 -10.67
C VAL A 70 -6.60 3.64 -11.60
N GLY A 71 -5.47 2.94 -11.49
CA GLY A 71 -4.33 3.13 -12.38
C GLY A 71 -4.70 2.88 -13.85
N LEU A 72 -5.45 1.81 -14.12
CA LEU A 72 -5.98 1.53 -15.46
C LEU A 72 -6.95 2.63 -15.91
N ALA A 73 -7.90 3.06 -15.08
CA ALA A 73 -8.81 4.15 -15.42
C ALA A 73 -8.06 5.46 -15.76
N LEU A 74 -6.96 5.75 -15.06
CA LEU A 74 -6.14 6.93 -15.33
C LEU A 74 -5.45 6.84 -16.70
N VAL A 75 -4.86 5.69 -17.03
CA VAL A 75 -4.29 5.44 -18.37
C VAL A 75 -5.35 5.60 -19.45
N ALA A 76 -6.60 5.22 -19.17
CA ALA A 76 -7.72 5.31 -20.11
C ALA A 76 -7.97 6.74 -20.55
N VAL A 77 -8.09 7.61 -19.56
CA VAL A 77 -8.38 9.02 -19.75
C VAL A 77 -7.21 9.69 -20.46
N LEU A 78 -5.98 9.38 -20.06
CA LEU A 78 -4.78 9.98 -20.64
C LEU A 78 -4.48 9.52 -22.08
N THR A 79 -5.06 8.39 -22.50
CA THR A 79 -4.89 7.84 -23.87
C THR A 79 -6.12 8.02 -24.74
N ALA A 80 -7.18 8.68 -24.25
CA ALA A 80 -8.44 8.81 -24.96
C ALA A 80 -8.31 9.53 -26.32
N ASP A 81 -7.41 10.50 -26.43
CA ASP A 81 -7.15 11.25 -27.67
C ASP A 81 -6.34 10.45 -28.70
N ALA A 82 -5.72 9.32 -28.30
CA ALA A 82 -4.98 8.43 -29.20
C ALA A 82 -5.89 7.57 -30.10
N GLY A 83 -7.22 7.74 -29.99
CA GLY A 83 -8.22 7.08 -30.83
C GLY A 83 -8.71 5.73 -30.29
N ARG A 84 -9.82 5.22 -30.86
CA ARG A 84 -10.52 4.01 -30.38
C ARG A 84 -9.65 2.74 -30.33
N ALA A 85 -8.60 2.67 -31.14
CA ALA A 85 -7.66 1.55 -31.14
C ALA A 85 -6.80 1.50 -29.85
N ALA A 86 -6.49 2.66 -29.26
CA ALA A 86 -5.74 2.75 -28.00
C ALA A 86 -6.59 2.40 -26.76
N LEU A 87 -7.91 2.56 -26.85
CA LEU A 87 -8.85 2.26 -25.76
C LEU A 87 -9.23 0.78 -25.64
N ALA A 88 -9.10 0.01 -26.72
CA ALA A 88 -9.43 -1.43 -26.74
C ALA A 88 -8.61 -2.28 -25.74
N PRO A 89 -7.27 -2.23 -25.69
CA PRO A 89 -6.48 -3.00 -24.72
C PRO A 89 -6.77 -2.59 -23.28
N LEU A 90 -7.15 -1.33 -23.08
CA LEU A 90 -7.45 -0.78 -21.77
C LEU A 90 -8.85 -1.18 -21.26
N ALA A 91 -9.85 -1.18 -22.14
CA ALA A 91 -11.17 -1.73 -21.82
C ALA A 91 -11.05 -3.22 -21.45
N ALA A 92 -10.23 -3.98 -22.18
CA ALA A 92 -9.94 -5.37 -21.85
C ALA A 92 -9.27 -5.50 -20.46
N ALA A 93 -8.27 -4.67 -20.16
CA ALA A 93 -7.60 -4.66 -18.87
C ALA A 93 -8.55 -4.31 -17.70
N LEU A 94 -9.43 -3.33 -17.88
CA LEU A 94 -10.45 -2.96 -16.89
C LEU A 94 -11.45 -4.09 -16.64
N VAL A 95 -11.91 -4.77 -17.69
CA VAL A 95 -12.82 -5.92 -17.57
C VAL A 95 -12.15 -7.06 -16.80
N VAL A 96 -10.88 -7.36 -17.11
CA VAL A 96 -10.11 -8.39 -16.38
C VAL A 96 -9.92 -7.99 -14.91
N ALA A 97 -9.58 -6.74 -14.63
CA ALA A 97 -9.44 -6.24 -13.27
C ALA A 97 -10.75 -6.33 -12.48
N ILE A 98 -11.87 -5.88 -13.05
CA ILE A 98 -13.19 -5.96 -12.44
C ILE A 98 -13.61 -7.42 -12.22
N ALA A 99 -13.38 -8.31 -13.20
CA ALA A 99 -13.66 -9.73 -13.05
C ALA A 99 -12.85 -10.36 -11.90
N ALA A 100 -11.59 -9.96 -11.74
CA ALA A 100 -10.75 -10.38 -10.63
C ALA A 100 -11.27 -9.85 -9.27
N VAL A 101 -11.69 -8.57 -9.18
CA VAL A 101 -12.36 -8.03 -7.98
C VAL A 101 -13.55 -8.91 -7.62
N VAL A 102 -14.45 -9.12 -8.59
CA VAL A 102 -15.71 -9.84 -8.38
C VAL A 102 -15.44 -11.28 -7.94
N ALA A 103 -14.46 -11.96 -8.55
CA ALA A 103 -14.08 -13.31 -8.16
C ALA A 103 -13.54 -13.37 -6.71
N VAL A 104 -12.69 -12.42 -6.31
CA VAL A 104 -12.16 -12.34 -4.94
C VAL A 104 -13.29 -12.06 -3.94
N VAL A 105 -14.13 -11.07 -4.23
CA VAL A 105 -15.26 -10.68 -3.39
C VAL A 105 -16.25 -11.85 -3.25
N TRP A 106 -16.60 -12.50 -4.36
CA TRP A 106 -17.48 -13.67 -4.35
C TRP A 106 -16.91 -14.82 -3.53
N ARG A 107 -15.62 -15.15 -3.71
CA ARG A 107 -14.94 -16.17 -2.90
C ARG A 107 -14.98 -15.85 -1.41
N TYR A 108 -14.79 -14.57 -1.06
CA TYR A 108 -14.82 -14.13 0.33
C TYR A 108 -16.22 -14.25 0.94
N PHE A 109 -17.26 -13.81 0.22
CA PHE A 109 -18.66 -13.99 0.64
C PHE A 109 -19.04 -15.46 0.80
N LYS A 110 -18.61 -16.32 -0.13
CA LYS A 110 -18.85 -17.77 -0.03
C LYS A 110 -18.18 -18.36 1.22
N LEU A 111 -16.92 -18.01 1.47
CA LEU A 111 -16.18 -18.48 2.64
C LEU A 111 -16.83 -18.02 3.95
N LEU A 112 -17.29 -16.77 4.02
CA LEU A 112 -18.04 -16.26 5.17
C LEU A 112 -19.38 -16.99 5.36
N ALA A 113 -20.11 -17.27 4.27
CA ALA A 113 -21.36 -18.01 4.32
C ALA A 113 -21.15 -19.46 4.80
N ASP A 114 -20.07 -20.11 4.38
CA ASP A 114 -19.71 -21.47 4.81
C ASP A 114 -19.33 -21.49 6.29
N VAL A 115 -18.54 -20.53 6.78
CA VAL A 115 -18.19 -20.42 8.21
C VAL A 115 -19.43 -20.24 9.09
N ARG A 116 -20.40 -19.43 8.64
CA ARG A 116 -21.66 -19.18 9.38
C ARG A 116 -22.57 -20.41 9.49
N ARG A 117 -22.34 -21.46 8.69
CA ARG A 117 -23.06 -22.74 8.79
C ARG A 117 -22.45 -23.69 9.83
N TRP A 118 -21.24 -23.41 10.30
CA TRP A 118 -20.44 -24.30 11.15
C TRP A 118 -20.30 -23.78 12.59
N GLY A 119 -20.77 -22.57 12.89
CA GLY A 119 -20.91 -22.01 14.23
C GLY A 119 -22.37 -21.87 14.61
#